data_AF-A0A946GIB9-F1
#
_entry.id   AF-A0A946GIB9-F1
#
_cell.length_a   1.000
_cell.length_b   1.000
_cell.length_c   1.000
_cell.angle_alpha   90.00
_cell.angle_beta   90.00
_cell.angle_gamma   90.00
#
_symmetry.space_group_name_H-M   'P 1'
#
loop_
_entity.id
_entity.type
_entity.pdbx_description
1 polymer ?
#
loop_
_entity_poly.entity_id
_entity_poly.type
_entity_poly.pdbx_seq_one_letter_code
_entity_poly.pdbx_strand_id
1 'polypeptide(L)'
;MSDVLFSLKEASSQLGVHPVTLRRWAEGGKIETVRTPGGHRRFSESEINRLKMQTEAPQSETIGEQLRDSALTSTRADLATHSAGWIDSIAQEDKEEKRLLGRRLMGLLMQYVASEDGDSEEIMDEGRVTARIYAKSIVMSGISLQDALRATNFFRDHILESAVVLPDTARRRPEANQKMFRKLNEFLNEVQLVIANCYEAMGAVGYEED
;
A
#
# COMPACT_ATOMS: atom_id res chain seq x y z
N MET A 1 2.30 -6.91 34.54
CA MET A 1 3.29 -7.40 33.55
C MET A 1 3.77 -6.19 32.77
N SER A 2 5.08 -6.01 32.63
CA SER A 2 5.64 -4.86 31.90
C SER A 2 5.42 -5.08 30.40
N ASP A 3 4.74 -4.14 29.75
CA ASP A 3 4.49 -4.18 28.31
C ASP A 3 5.81 -3.95 27.54
N VAL A 4 6.09 -4.77 26.52
CA VAL A 4 7.34 -4.66 25.75
C VAL A 4 7.26 -3.43 24.86
N LEU A 5 8.29 -2.58 24.91
CA LEU A 5 8.33 -1.31 24.18
C LEU A 5 9.28 -1.40 22.98
N PHE A 6 8.74 -1.13 21.80
CA PHE A 6 9.47 -1.14 20.53
C PHE A 6 9.85 0.27 20.08
N SER A 7 10.98 0.39 19.39
CA SER A 7 11.34 1.60 18.65
C SER A 7 10.44 1.77 17.42
N LEU A 8 10.46 2.97 16.82
CA LEU A 8 9.70 3.26 15.59
C LEU A 8 10.02 2.27 14.47
N LYS A 9 11.29 1.90 14.29
CA LYS A 9 11.73 0.98 13.22
C LYS A 9 11.26 -0.45 13.47
N GLU A 10 11.35 -0.90 14.72
CA GLU A 10 10.90 -2.25 15.10
C GLU A 10 9.38 -2.36 15.00
N ALA A 11 8.66 -1.38 15.52
CA ALA A 11 7.20 -1.33 15.46
C ALA A 11 6.70 -1.22 14.02
N SER A 12 7.34 -0.39 13.18
CA SER A 12 6.97 -0.27 11.76
C SER A 12 7.22 -1.57 11.00
N SER A 13 8.34 -2.24 11.29
CA SER A 13 8.66 -3.55 10.73
C SER A 13 7.65 -4.62 11.16
N GLN A 14 7.24 -4.62 12.43
CA GLN A 14 6.23 -5.55 12.92
C GLN A 14 4.86 -5.32 12.28
N LEU A 15 4.47 -4.05 12.08
CA LEU A 15 3.19 -3.67 11.48
C LEU A 15 3.19 -3.77 9.94
N GLY A 16 4.35 -4.01 9.31
CA GLY A 16 4.48 -4.01 7.86
C GLY A 16 4.21 -2.65 7.21
N VAL A 17 4.42 -1.55 7.94
CA VAL A 17 4.20 -0.17 7.47
C VAL A 17 5.51 0.61 7.49
N HIS A 18 5.57 1.71 6.74
CA HIS A 18 6.75 2.58 6.75
C HIS A 18 6.84 3.39 8.06
N PRO A 19 8.04 3.69 8.60
CA PRO A 19 8.22 4.50 9.81
C PRO A 19 7.50 5.86 9.77
N VAL A 20 7.37 6.47 8.59
CA VAL A 20 6.63 7.75 8.41
C VAL A 20 5.13 7.55 8.61
N THR A 21 4.57 6.46 8.09
CA THR A 21 3.15 6.11 8.30
C THR A 21 2.87 5.87 9.78
N LEU A 22 3.73 5.09 10.44
CA LEU A 22 3.61 4.83 11.88
C LEU A 22 3.77 6.11 12.72
N ARG A 23 4.67 7.02 12.30
CA ARG A 23 4.83 8.32 12.96
C ARG A 23 3.56 9.16 12.85
N ARG A 24 2.93 9.20 11.66
CA ARG A 24 1.65 9.89 11.47
C ARG A 24 0.53 9.29 12.31
N TRP A 25 0.45 7.96 12.40
CA TRP A 25 -0.51 7.32 13.30
C TRP A 25 -0.32 7.74 14.75
N ALA A 26 0.94 7.85 15.20
CA ALA A 26 1.27 8.31 16.54
C ALA A 26 1.02 9.81 16.76
N GLU A 27 1.00 10.60 15.69
CA GLU A 27 0.68 12.04 15.73
C GLU A 27 -0.83 12.27 15.68
N GLY A 28 -1.56 11.45 14.92
CA GLY A 28 -3.02 11.47 14.81
C GLY A 28 -3.75 10.66 15.88
N GLY A 29 -3.05 10.09 16.85
CA GLY A 29 -3.65 9.33 17.96
C GLY A 29 -4.18 7.93 17.61
N LYS A 30 -3.92 7.43 16.40
CA LYS A 30 -4.34 6.08 15.95
C LYS A 30 -3.59 4.97 16.69
N ILE A 31 -2.36 5.24 17.11
CA ILE A 31 -1.56 4.36 17.97
C ILE A 31 -1.04 5.14 19.17
N GLU A 32 -1.22 4.60 20.37
CA GLU A 32 -0.67 5.23 21.57
C GLU A 32 0.86 5.05 21.62
N THR A 33 1.56 6.06 22.16
CA THR A 33 3.03 6.02 22.28
C THR A 33 3.49 6.51 23.64
N VAL A 34 4.52 5.85 24.17
CA VAL A 34 5.23 6.25 25.37
C VAL A 34 6.49 7.02 24.95
N ARG A 35 6.83 8.09 25.66
CA ARG A 35 8.09 8.81 25.43
C ARG A 35 9.13 8.40 26.48
N THR A 36 10.35 8.10 26.04
CA THR A 36 11.47 7.96 26.97
C THR A 36 11.88 9.32 27.53
N PRO A 37 12.63 9.38 28.64
CA PRO A 37 13.19 10.64 29.15
C PRO A 37 14.03 11.42 28.11
N GLY A 38 14.61 10.73 27.12
CA GLY A 38 15.32 11.33 25.98
C GLY A 38 14.43 11.79 24.82
N GLY A 39 13.10 11.78 24.98
CA GLY A 39 12.14 12.28 23.98
C GLY A 39 11.82 11.33 22.83
N HIS A 40 12.42 10.14 22.77
CA HIS A 40 12.13 9.16 21.72
C HIS A 40 10.78 8.47 21.96
N ARG A 41 9.98 8.33 20.89
CA ARG A 41 8.74 7.55 20.91
C ARG A 41 9.03 6.05 21.04
N ARG A 42 8.19 5.37 21.80
CA ARG A 42 8.14 3.93 22.00
C ARG A 42 6.70 3.45 21.85
N PHE A 43 6.57 2.27 21.26
CA PHE A 43 5.29 1.66 20.91
C PHE A 43 5.12 0.39 21.72
N SER A 44 4.00 0.23 22.41
CA SER A 44 3.75 -0.98 23.19
C SER A 44 3.41 -2.16 22.28
N GLU A 45 3.76 -3.36 22.74
CA GLU A 45 3.41 -4.62 22.08
C GLU A 45 1.89 -4.77 21.95
N SER A 46 1.16 -4.38 23.00
CA SER A 46 -0.30 -4.36 23.03
C SER A 46 -0.91 -3.55 21.88
N GLU A 47 -0.41 -2.34 21.64
CA GLU A 47 -0.90 -1.46 20.58
C GLU A 47 -0.52 -1.96 19.18
N ILE A 48 0.69 -2.49 19.03
CA ILE A 48 1.13 -3.12 17.78
C ILE A 48 0.22 -4.30 17.44
N ASN A 49 -0.07 -5.15 18.41
CA ASN A 49 -0.93 -6.31 18.21
C ASN A 49 -2.39 -5.92 17.94
N ARG A 50 -2.91 -4.88 18.61
CA ARG A 50 -4.24 -4.32 18.33
C ARG A 50 -4.37 -3.90 16.86
N LEU A 51 -3.38 -3.19 16.32
CA LEU A 51 -3.41 -2.73 14.92
C LEU A 51 -3.17 -3.87 13.91
N LYS A 52 -2.36 -4.87 14.27
CA LYS A 52 -2.25 -6.11 13.47
C LYS A 52 -3.60 -6.78 13.35
N MET A 53 -4.29 -7.00 14.47
CA MET A 53 -5.63 -7.60 14.50
C MET A 53 -6.68 -6.78 13.75
N GLN A 54 -6.58 -5.44 13.73
CA GLN A 54 -7.44 -4.59 12.91
C GLN A 54 -7.14 -4.70 11.41
N THR A 55 -5.87 -4.92 11.05
CA THR A 55 -5.47 -5.17 9.65
C THR A 55 -5.82 -6.60 9.21
N GLU A 56 -5.89 -7.54 10.17
CA GLU A 56 -6.18 -8.97 10.00
C GLU A 56 -7.64 -9.33 10.33
N ALA A 57 -8.53 -8.35 10.58
CA ALA A 57 -9.90 -8.61 11.00
C ALA A 57 -10.62 -9.56 10.01
N PRO A 58 -11.24 -10.66 10.49
CA PRO A 58 -11.77 -11.71 9.64
C PRO A 58 -13.18 -11.35 9.14
N GLN A 59 -13.27 -10.53 8.10
CA GLN A 59 -14.53 -10.32 7.36
C GLN A 59 -14.28 -10.17 5.85
N SER A 60 -13.73 -11.21 5.21
CA SER A 60 -14.09 -11.68 3.86
C SER A 60 -13.21 -12.91 3.50
N GLU A 61 -13.38 -14.00 4.25
CA GLU A 61 -12.67 -15.29 4.07
C GLU A 61 -13.10 -16.07 2.82
N THR A 62 -13.31 -15.43 1.67
CA THR A 62 -13.57 -16.20 0.44
C THR A 62 -13.04 -15.54 -0.83
N ILE A 63 -13.03 -14.21 -0.90
CA ILE A 63 -12.54 -13.48 -2.07
C ILE A 63 -11.07 -13.07 -1.89
N GLY A 64 -10.68 -12.62 -0.69
CA GLY A 64 -9.34 -12.12 -0.39
C GLY A 64 -8.24 -13.18 -0.44
N GLU A 65 -8.52 -14.42 0.00
CA GLU A 65 -7.54 -15.51 -0.03
C GLU A 65 -7.31 -16.07 -1.43
N GLN A 66 -8.36 -16.18 -2.23
CA GLN A 66 -8.25 -16.61 -3.63
C GLN A 66 -7.55 -15.54 -4.48
N LEU A 67 -7.85 -14.24 -4.26
CA LEU A 67 -7.08 -13.15 -4.87
C LEU A 67 -5.63 -13.15 -4.41
N ARG A 68 -5.33 -13.47 -3.14
CA ARG A 68 -3.95 -13.52 -2.62
C ARG A 68 -3.16 -14.67 -3.25
N ASP A 69 -3.75 -15.84 -3.38
CA ASP A 69 -3.09 -17.03 -3.93
C ASP A 69 -3.01 -17.03 -5.46
N SER A 70 -4.04 -16.53 -6.16
CA SER A 70 -3.99 -16.34 -7.61
C SER A 70 -3.10 -15.16 -8.02
N ALA A 71 -3.20 -14.00 -7.36
CA ALA A 71 -2.39 -12.83 -7.72
C ALA A 71 -0.90 -13.01 -7.40
N LEU A 72 -0.49 -13.82 -6.42
CA LEU A 72 0.94 -14.06 -6.17
C LEU A 72 1.54 -15.15 -7.08
N THR A 73 0.73 -16.09 -7.55
CA THR A 73 1.19 -17.25 -8.34
C THR A 73 1.18 -16.98 -9.85
N SER A 74 0.17 -16.30 -10.40
CA SER A 74 0.17 -15.88 -11.82
C SER A 74 1.19 -14.78 -12.08
N THR A 75 1.30 -13.82 -11.16
CA THR A 75 2.24 -12.71 -11.27
C THR A 75 3.69 -13.20 -11.40
N ARG A 76 4.13 -14.28 -10.72
CA ARG A 76 5.52 -14.77 -10.89
C ARG A 76 5.79 -15.42 -12.25
N ALA A 77 4.80 -16.08 -12.84
CA ALA A 77 4.95 -16.76 -14.14
C ALA A 77 4.84 -15.77 -15.32
N ASP A 78 3.96 -14.77 -15.20
CA ASP A 78 3.77 -13.73 -16.22
C ASP A 78 4.85 -12.63 -16.15
N LEU A 79 5.35 -12.29 -14.94
CA LEU A 79 6.51 -11.40 -14.76
C LEU A 79 7.79 -11.95 -15.41
N ALA A 80 7.96 -13.27 -15.46
CA ALA A 80 9.10 -13.91 -16.10
C ALA A 80 9.01 -13.87 -17.64
N THR A 81 7.80 -13.75 -18.18
CA THR A 81 7.56 -13.88 -19.63
C THR A 81 7.45 -12.53 -20.34
N HIS A 82 6.98 -11.46 -19.66
CA HIS A 82 6.67 -10.16 -20.30
C HIS A 82 7.37 -8.92 -19.69
N SER A 83 8.40 -9.06 -18.85
CA SER A 83 9.06 -7.87 -18.26
C SER A 83 10.55 -8.06 -17.95
N ALA A 84 11.28 -8.64 -18.90
CA ALA A 84 12.75 -8.63 -18.89
C ALA A 84 13.26 -7.19 -19.11
N GLY A 85 13.71 -6.54 -18.04
CA GLY A 85 14.45 -5.27 -18.10
C GLY A 85 14.28 -4.37 -16.87
N TRP A 86 13.08 -4.23 -16.33
CA TRP A 86 12.82 -3.29 -15.23
C TRP A 86 12.84 -3.93 -13.83
N ILE A 87 12.51 -5.22 -13.73
CA ILE A 87 12.70 -6.04 -12.51
C ILE A 87 14.20 -6.21 -12.17
N ASP A 88 15.05 -6.15 -13.20
CA ASP A 88 16.51 -6.24 -13.08
C ASP A 88 17.18 -4.89 -12.74
N SER A 89 16.56 -3.75 -13.10
CA SER A 89 17.11 -2.41 -12.85
C SER A 89 16.69 -1.78 -11.51
N ILE A 90 15.76 -2.40 -10.78
CA ILE A 90 15.50 -2.08 -9.36
C ILE A 90 16.55 -2.83 -8.53
N ALA A 91 17.71 -2.19 -8.33
CA ALA A 91 18.86 -2.72 -7.62
C ALA A 91 18.53 -3.30 -6.24
N GLN A 92 19.28 -4.33 -5.84
CA GLN A 92 19.04 -5.29 -4.75
C GLN A 92 18.81 -4.68 -3.35
N GLU A 93 19.12 -3.40 -3.13
CA GLU A 93 19.03 -2.74 -1.81
C GLU A 93 17.68 -2.03 -1.56
N ASP A 94 16.96 -1.68 -2.63
CA ASP A 94 15.68 -0.94 -2.58
C ASP A 94 14.43 -1.84 -2.68
N LYS A 95 14.60 -3.14 -3.02
CA LYS A 95 13.47 -4.04 -3.33
C LYS A 95 12.57 -4.27 -2.12
N GLU A 96 13.11 -4.49 -0.93
CA GLU A 96 12.27 -4.87 0.22
C GLU A 96 11.43 -3.72 0.76
N GLU A 97 11.96 -2.50 0.76
CA GLU A 97 11.20 -1.29 1.15
C GLU A 97 10.05 -1.03 0.17
N LYS A 98 10.34 -1.05 -1.14
CA LYS A 98 9.32 -0.91 -2.21
C LYS A 98 8.28 -2.04 -2.13
N ARG A 99 8.69 -3.27 -1.80
CA ARG A 99 7.78 -4.41 -1.59
C ARG A 99 6.91 -4.26 -0.35
N LEU A 100 7.43 -3.71 0.75
CA LEU A 100 6.65 -3.41 1.96
C LEU A 100 5.56 -2.37 1.67
N LEU A 101 5.92 -1.29 0.99
CA LEU A 101 4.99 -0.25 0.55
C LEU A 101 3.92 -0.80 -0.39
N GLY A 102 4.32 -1.63 -1.37
CA GLY A 102 3.38 -2.31 -2.27
C GLY A 102 2.41 -3.23 -1.52
N ARG A 103 2.88 -4.01 -0.54
CA ARG A 103 2.00 -4.84 0.31
C ARG A 103 1.03 -4.00 1.12
N ARG A 104 1.47 -2.86 1.68
CA ARG A 104 0.58 -1.97 2.42
C ARG A 104 -0.48 -1.35 1.52
N LEU A 105 -0.12 -0.88 0.32
CA LEU A 105 -1.07 -0.38 -0.67
C LEU A 105 -2.11 -1.44 -1.06
N MET A 106 -1.68 -2.70 -1.23
CA MET A 106 -2.60 -3.80 -1.51
C MET A 106 -3.57 -4.06 -0.34
N GLY A 107 -3.06 -4.08 0.90
CA GLY A 107 -3.91 -4.24 2.08
C GLY A 107 -4.95 -3.12 2.21
N LEU A 108 -4.54 -1.87 1.99
CA LEU A 108 -5.43 -0.71 1.99
C LEU A 108 -6.45 -0.77 0.86
N LEU A 109 -6.05 -1.21 -0.34
CA LEU A 109 -6.98 -1.44 -1.44
C LEU A 109 -8.06 -2.47 -1.05
N MET A 110 -7.67 -3.60 -0.45
CA MET A 110 -8.63 -4.63 -0.03
C MET A 110 -9.58 -4.12 1.07
N GLN A 111 -9.05 -3.37 2.04
CA GLN A 111 -9.87 -2.71 3.07
C GLN A 111 -10.83 -1.68 2.45
N TYR A 112 -10.36 -0.88 1.50
CA TYR A 112 -11.17 0.13 0.80
C TYR A 112 -12.28 -0.51 -0.02
N VAL A 113 -11.99 -1.60 -0.71
CA VAL A 113 -12.99 -2.33 -1.49
C VAL A 113 -14.05 -2.97 -0.59
N ALA A 114 -13.65 -3.47 0.59
CA ALA A 114 -14.55 -4.10 1.56
C ALA A 114 -15.33 -3.11 2.44
N SER A 115 -14.89 -1.85 2.54
CA SER A 115 -15.47 -0.89 3.47
C SER A 115 -16.86 -0.38 3.06
N GLU A 116 -17.65 0.01 4.06
CA GLU A 116 -18.84 0.83 3.88
C GLU A 116 -18.46 2.32 3.75
N ASP A 117 -19.40 3.15 3.29
CA ASP A 117 -19.07 4.50 2.81
C ASP A 117 -18.46 5.42 3.90
N GLY A 118 -18.67 5.12 5.20
CA GLY A 118 -18.13 5.90 6.34
C GLY A 118 -16.63 5.74 6.61
N ASP A 119 -16.06 4.53 6.46
CA ASP A 119 -14.64 4.24 6.76
C ASP A 119 -13.74 4.42 5.51
N SER A 120 -14.35 4.69 4.36
CA SER A 120 -13.67 4.73 3.06
C SER A 120 -12.66 5.87 2.96
N GLU A 121 -12.96 7.06 3.49
CA GLU A 121 -12.06 8.23 3.39
C GLU A 121 -10.78 8.05 4.20
N GLU A 122 -10.84 7.49 5.43
CA GLU A 122 -9.64 7.26 6.24
C GLU A 122 -8.68 6.28 5.55
N ILE A 123 -9.23 5.22 4.95
CA ILE A 123 -8.45 4.23 4.21
C ILE A 123 -7.81 4.86 2.97
N MET A 124 -8.56 5.71 2.25
CA MET A 124 -8.05 6.43 1.07
C MET A 124 -6.92 7.39 1.47
N ASP A 125 -7.09 8.15 2.55
CA ASP A 125 -6.06 9.06 3.04
C ASP A 125 -4.78 8.32 3.41
N GLU A 126 -4.89 7.15 4.05
CA GLU A 126 -3.74 6.32 4.34
C GLU A 126 -3.08 5.75 3.07
N GLY A 127 -3.91 5.41 2.08
CA GLY A 127 -3.47 5.06 0.73
C GLY A 127 -2.62 6.17 0.11
N ARG A 128 -3.11 7.42 0.14
CA ARG A 128 -2.38 8.60 -0.34
C ARG A 128 -1.05 8.80 0.40
N VAL A 129 -1.00 8.58 1.72
CA VAL A 129 0.27 8.66 2.49
C VAL A 129 1.27 7.62 2.00
N THR A 130 0.84 6.36 1.91
CA THR A 130 1.70 5.25 1.52
C THR A 130 2.19 5.42 0.08
N ALA A 131 1.31 5.88 -0.82
CA ALA A 131 1.62 6.18 -2.21
C ALA A 131 2.64 7.32 -2.34
N ARG A 132 2.56 8.38 -1.51
CA ARG A 132 3.57 9.46 -1.52
C ARG A 132 4.96 8.97 -1.12
N ILE A 133 5.05 8.10 -0.11
CA ILE A 133 6.34 7.52 0.32
C ILE A 133 6.92 6.66 -0.80
N TYR A 134 6.07 5.84 -1.42
CA TYR A 134 6.43 5.02 -2.58
C TYR A 134 6.91 5.87 -3.77
N ALA A 135 6.14 6.90 -4.14
CA ALA A 135 6.47 7.81 -5.23
C ALA A 135 7.81 8.52 -5.00
N LYS A 136 8.03 9.04 -3.78
CA LYS A 136 9.29 9.69 -3.42
C LYS A 136 10.48 8.75 -3.56
N SER A 137 10.34 7.49 -3.13
CA SER A 137 11.39 6.48 -3.30
C SER A 137 11.72 6.25 -4.79
N ILE A 138 10.70 6.15 -5.65
CA ILE A 138 10.89 5.99 -7.10
C ILE A 138 11.60 7.21 -7.72
N VAL A 139 11.14 8.42 -7.40
CA VAL A 139 11.73 9.66 -7.92
C VAL A 139 13.20 9.79 -7.50
N MET A 140 13.50 9.50 -6.23
CA MET A 140 14.88 9.57 -5.71
C MET A 140 15.79 8.50 -6.32
N SER A 141 15.26 7.37 -6.81
CA SER A 141 16.00 6.38 -7.58
C SER A 141 16.28 6.81 -9.04
N GLY A 142 15.86 8.01 -9.46
CA GLY A 142 16.11 8.52 -10.82
C GLY A 142 15.24 7.89 -11.91
N ILE A 143 14.19 7.16 -11.55
CA ILE A 143 13.25 6.56 -12.51
C ILE A 143 12.42 7.69 -13.13
N SER A 144 12.21 7.66 -14.45
CA SER A 144 11.40 8.67 -15.14
C SER A 144 9.90 8.54 -14.80
N LEU A 145 9.13 9.63 -14.91
CA LEU A 145 7.68 9.58 -14.75
C LEU A 145 7.05 8.58 -15.73
N GLN A 146 7.53 8.54 -16.96
CA GLN A 146 7.02 7.61 -17.98
C GLN A 146 7.20 6.15 -17.56
N ASP A 147 8.36 5.78 -17.02
CA ASP A 147 8.63 4.41 -16.57
C ASP A 147 7.87 4.08 -15.29
N ALA A 148 7.71 5.04 -14.37
CA ALA A 148 6.88 4.89 -13.18
C ALA A 148 5.39 4.66 -13.54
N LEU A 149 4.87 5.41 -14.52
CA LEU A 149 3.51 5.23 -15.03
C LEU A 149 3.35 3.90 -15.77
N ARG A 150 4.36 3.47 -16.56
CA ARG A 150 4.34 2.16 -17.22
C ARG A 150 4.29 1.02 -16.19
N ALA A 151 5.11 1.10 -15.14
CA ALA A 151 5.12 0.10 -14.08
C ALA A 151 3.79 0.05 -13.31
N THR A 152 3.26 1.22 -12.93
CA THR A 152 1.99 1.28 -12.18
C THR A 152 0.78 0.83 -13.01
N ASN A 153 0.74 1.15 -14.31
CA ASN A 153 -0.28 0.62 -15.22
C ASN A 153 -0.19 -0.90 -15.32
N PHE A 154 1.01 -1.46 -15.48
CA PHE A 154 1.21 -2.91 -15.51
C PHE A 154 0.63 -3.58 -14.25
N PHE A 155 0.94 -3.07 -13.06
CA PHE A 155 0.37 -3.59 -11.81
C PHE A 155 -1.15 -3.42 -11.74
N ARG A 156 -1.67 -2.27 -12.17
CA ARG A 156 -3.12 -1.99 -12.22
C ARG A 156 -3.85 -3.01 -13.09
N ASP A 157 -3.30 -3.32 -14.26
CA ASP A 157 -3.90 -4.28 -15.19
C ASP A 157 -3.95 -5.69 -14.57
N HIS A 158 -2.87 -6.13 -13.91
CA HIS A 158 -2.84 -7.43 -13.21
C HIS A 158 -3.85 -7.52 -12.06
N ILE A 159 -4.03 -6.42 -11.31
CA ILE A 159 -5.00 -6.36 -10.22
C ILE A 159 -6.42 -6.42 -10.77
N LEU A 160 -6.69 -5.66 -11.83
CA LEU A 160 -8.00 -5.62 -12.49
C LEU A 160 -8.37 -6.98 -13.09
N GLU A 161 -7.44 -7.62 -13.80
CA GLU A 161 -7.63 -8.96 -14.38
C GLU A 161 -7.89 -10.01 -13.30
N SER A 162 -7.16 -9.94 -12.19
CA SER A 162 -7.36 -10.84 -11.04
C SER A 162 -8.74 -10.65 -10.39
N ALA A 163 -9.29 -9.43 -10.42
CA ALA A 163 -10.62 -9.14 -9.93
C ALA A 163 -11.74 -9.62 -10.88
N VAL A 164 -11.43 -9.92 -12.15
CA VAL A 164 -12.38 -10.38 -13.19
C VAL A 164 -12.57 -11.91 -13.18
N VAL A 165 -11.75 -12.68 -12.45
CA VAL A 165 -11.93 -14.14 -12.29
C VAL A 165 -13.12 -14.39 -11.35
N LEU A 166 -14.33 -14.37 -11.91
CA LEU A 166 -15.59 -14.58 -11.20
C LEU A 166 -15.94 -16.08 -11.19
N PRO A 167 -16.07 -16.73 -10.02
CA PRO A 167 -16.77 -18.01 -9.92
C PRO A 167 -18.26 -17.82 -10.28
N ASP A 168 -18.96 -18.87 -10.73
CA ASP A 168 -20.39 -18.86 -11.10
C ASP A 168 -21.33 -18.24 -10.05
N THR A 169 -20.89 -18.15 -8.79
CA THR A 169 -21.61 -17.51 -7.67
C THR A 169 -21.72 -15.98 -7.82
N ALA A 170 -20.73 -15.31 -8.39
CA ALA A 170 -20.73 -13.86 -8.55
C ALA A 170 -21.63 -13.36 -9.70
N ARG A 171 -22.09 -14.27 -10.57
CA ARG A 171 -23.13 -14.01 -11.58
C ARG A 171 -24.48 -13.62 -10.96
N ARG A 172 -24.68 -13.90 -9.66
CA ARG A 172 -25.95 -13.68 -8.94
C ARG A 172 -26.08 -12.30 -8.29
N ARG A 173 -25.04 -11.44 -8.28
CA ARG A 173 -25.06 -10.09 -7.66
C ARG A 173 -24.30 -9.04 -8.50
N PRO A 174 -24.84 -8.63 -9.66
CA PRO A 174 -24.15 -7.71 -10.58
C PRO A 174 -23.83 -6.35 -9.96
N GLU A 175 -24.71 -5.81 -9.11
CA GLU A 175 -24.53 -4.49 -8.47
C GLU A 175 -23.37 -4.47 -7.47
N ALA A 176 -23.19 -5.55 -6.70
CA ALA A 176 -22.09 -5.66 -5.73
C ALA A 176 -20.74 -5.71 -6.44
N ASN A 177 -20.64 -6.47 -7.54
CA ASN A 177 -19.44 -6.51 -8.36
C ASN A 177 -19.14 -5.14 -8.98
N GLN A 178 -20.17 -4.44 -9.49
CA GLN A 178 -19.99 -3.10 -10.04
C GLN A 178 -19.56 -2.08 -8.97
N LYS A 179 -20.06 -2.16 -7.73
CA LYS A 179 -19.58 -1.34 -6.62
C LYS A 179 -18.11 -1.64 -6.31
N MET A 180 -17.74 -2.93 -6.22
CA MET A 180 -16.38 -3.39 -6.00
C MET A 180 -15.40 -2.86 -7.06
N PHE A 181 -15.71 -3.03 -8.35
CA PHE A 181 -14.88 -2.53 -9.46
C PHE A 181 -14.74 -1.00 -9.46
N ARG A 182 -15.78 -0.26 -9.06
CA ARG A 182 -15.71 1.20 -8.92
C ARG A 182 -14.72 1.60 -7.82
N LYS A 183 -14.86 1.03 -6.62
CA LYS A 183 -13.95 1.32 -5.49
C LYS A 183 -12.50 0.95 -5.80
N LEU A 184 -12.30 -0.18 -6.48
CA LEU A 184 -10.97 -0.61 -6.89
C LEU A 184 -10.33 0.37 -7.89
N ASN A 185 -11.07 0.79 -8.92
CA ASN A 185 -10.56 1.78 -9.87
C ASN A 185 -10.27 3.13 -9.22
N GLU A 186 -11.17 3.59 -8.33
CA GLU A 186 -11.00 4.84 -7.59
C GLU A 186 -9.69 4.87 -6.80
N PHE A 187 -9.42 3.82 -6.03
CA PHE A 187 -8.20 3.72 -5.24
C PHE A 187 -6.94 3.66 -6.11
N LEU A 188 -6.95 2.85 -7.18
CA LEU A 188 -5.78 2.75 -8.07
C LEU A 188 -5.49 4.07 -8.82
N ASN A 189 -6.55 4.77 -9.25
CA ASN A 189 -6.42 6.08 -9.90
C ASN A 189 -5.83 7.11 -8.93
N GLU A 190 -6.30 7.12 -7.67
CA GLU A 190 -5.77 8.04 -6.64
C GLU A 190 -4.27 7.77 -6.40
N VAL A 191 -3.86 6.51 -6.32
CA VAL A 191 -2.44 6.14 -6.18
C VAL A 191 -1.60 6.65 -7.37
N GLN A 192 -2.10 6.53 -8.60
CA GLN A 192 -1.40 7.03 -9.79
C GLN A 192 -1.30 8.56 -9.82
N LEU A 193 -2.37 9.26 -9.44
CA LEU A 193 -2.37 10.72 -9.32
C LEU A 193 -1.34 11.20 -8.28
N VAL A 194 -1.27 10.52 -7.14
CA VAL A 194 -0.26 10.81 -6.11
C VAL A 194 1.17 10.64 -6.65
N ILE A 195 1.41 9.61 -7.46
CA ILE A 195 2.71 9.38 -8.08
C ILE A 195 3.02 10.51 -9.07
N ALA A 196 2.10 10.84 -9.98
CA ALA A 196 2.30 11.92 -10.96
C ALA A 196 2.58 13.27 -10.29
N ASN A 197 1.78 13.65 -9.28
CA ASN A 197 1.95 14.89 -8.52
C ASN A 197 3.31 14.95 -7.81
N CYS A 198 3.84 13.81 -7.37
CA CYS A 198 5.17 13.76 -6.75
C CYS A 198 6.29 14.10 -7.75
N TYR A 199 6.14 13.70 -9.01
CA TYR A 199 7.08 14.06 -10.08
C TYR A 199 6.98 15.54 -10.45
N GLU A 200 5.76 16.07 -10.58
CA GLU A 200 5.56 17.50 -10.86
C GLU A 200 6.17 18.40 -9.77
N ALA A 201 5.93 18.07 -8.49
CA ALA A 201 6.47 18.83 -7.37
C ALA A 201 8.01 18.83 -7.36
N MET A 202 8.65 17.71 -7.72
CA MET A 202 10.11 17.61 -7.77
C MET A 202 10.70 18.29 -9.02
N GLY A 203 9.97 18.27 -10.14
CA GLY A 203 10.34 19.02 -11.34
C GLY A 203 10.28 20.54 -11.11
N ALA A 204 9.27 21.03 -10.40
CA ALA A 204 9.13 22.46 -10.08
C ALA A 204 10.24 22.99 -9.17
N VAL A 205 10.74 22.18 -8.23
CA VAL A 205 11.86 22.55 -7.34
C VAL A 205 13.19 22.69 -8.10
N GLY A 206 13.34 22.04 -9.26
CA GLY A 206 14.53 22.17 -10.12
C GLY A 206 14.59 23.45 -10.97
N TYR A 207 13.55 24.29 -10.94
CA TYR A 207 13.48 25.55 -11.72
C TYR A 207 13.62 26.82 -10.87
N GLU A 208 13.82 26.72 -9.55
CA GLU A 208 14.01 27.88 -8.65
C GLU A 208 15.49 28.18 -8.33
N GLU A 209 16.44 27.46 -8.92
CA GLU A 209 17.89 27.76 -8.86
C GLU A 209 18.41 28.17 -10.25
N ASP A 210 18.05 29.36 -10.72
CA ASP A 210 18.75 30.08 -11.81
C ASP A 210 18.80 31.59 -11.51
#